data_AF-J3QM75-F1
#
_entry.id   AF-J3QM75-F1
#
_cell.length_a   1.000
_cell.length_b   1.000
_cell.length_c   1.000
_cell.angle_alpha   90.00
_cell.angle_beta   90.00
_cell.angle_gamma   90.00
#
_symmetry.space_group_name_H-M   'P 1'
#
loop_
_entity.id
_entity.type
_entity.pdbx_description
1 polymer ?
#
loop_
_entity_poly.entity_id
_entity_poly.type
_entity_poly.pdbx_seq_one_letter_code
_entity_poly.pdbx_strand_id
1 'polypeptide(L)'
;MKGTLLLLGLLITGELSFQTTEACVPFFEGYASVVSGSRVWLYHELQSFDATAEEKVALEKIQGCYREERLRNILLEPKIMEAMVASPECRSYYSLNNFRSILDFISNLLGE
;
A
#
# COMPACT_ATOMS: atom_id res chain seq x y z
N MET A 1 9.36 -3.13 19.43
CA MET A 1 8.17 -4.01 19.28
C MET A 1 7.13 -3.44 18.29
N LYS A 2 7.51 -2.62 17.29
CA LYS A 2 6.60 -2.11 16.23
C LYS A 2 6.57 -3.01 14.98
N GLY A 3 7.64 -3.77 14.74
CA GLY A 3 7.84 -4.59 13.54
C GLY A 3 7.32 -6.03 13.59
N THR A 4 6.41 -6.41 14.49
CA THR A 4 5.88 -7.78 14.48
C THR A 4 4.87 -7.98 13.36
N LEU A 5 4.26 -6.92 12.84
CA LEU A 5 2.93 -7.12 12.30
C LEU A 5 2.52 -5.90 11.42
N LEU A 6 3.35 -5.56 10.43
CA LEU A 6 2.81 -5.27 9.08
C LEU A 6 1.98 -6.50 8.61
N LEU A 7 2.32 -7.69 9.12
CA LEU A 7 1.46 -8.87 9.22
C LEU A 7 0.11 -8.62 10.00
N LEU A 8 0.02 -7.68 10.98
CA LEU A 8 -1.17 -7.16 11.74
C LEU A 8 -1.72 -5.91 11.06
N GLY A 9 -1.13 -5.43 9.97
CA GLY A 9 -1.75 -4.41 9.12
C GLY A 9 -2.75 -5.05 8.16
N LEU A 10 -2.46 -6.27 7.70
CA LEU A 10 -3.25 -7.01 6.72
C LEU A 10 -4.26 -7.99 7.33
N LEU A 11 -4.00 -8.57 8.52
CA LEU A 11 -4.98 -9.41 9.22
C LEU A 11 -6.15 -8.62 9.83
N ILE A 12 -6.15 -7.29 9.75
CA ILE A 12 -6.77 -6.41 10.76
C ILE A 12 -7.55 -5.24 10.20
N THR A 13 -7.35 -4.86 8.94
CA THR A 13 -8.22 -3.88 8.28
C THR A 13 -9.68 -4.36 8.12
N GLY A 14 -9.97 -5.63 8.41
CA GLY A 14 -11.34 -6.14 8.61
C GLY A 14 -11.72 -6.53 10.06
N GLU A 15 -10.74 -6.82 10.94
CA GLU A 15 -11.01 -7.45 12.24
C GLU A 15 -10.51 -6.65 13.46
N LEU A 16 -9.69 -5.62 13.28
CA LEU A 16 -9.17 -4.80 14.38
C LEU A 16 -9.27 -3.32 14.03
N SER A 17 -10.11 -2.64 14.80
CA SER A 17 -10.44 -1.22 14.78
C SER A 17 -9.25 -0.33 15.18
N PHE A 18 -8.09 -0.52 14.54
CA PHE A 18 -7.07 0.51 14.50
C PHE A 18 -7.69 1.78 13.96
N GLN A 19 -7.23 2.95 14.43
CA GLN A 19 -7.64 4.23 13.86
C GLN A 19 -7.38 4.13 12.35
N THR A 20 -8.46 3.92 11.61
CA THR A 20 -8.45 3.57 10.18
C THR A 20 -7.80 4.66 9.34
N THR A 21 -7.51 5.80 9.96
CA THR A 21 -6.80 6.94 9.42
C THR A 21 -5.28 6.75 9.43
N GLU A 22 -4.70 6.17 10.49
CA GLU A 22 -3.24 6.11 10.69
C GLU A 22 -2.56 5.01 9.88
N ALA A 23 -3.21 3.84 9.73
CA ALA A 23 -2.67 2.73 8.95
C ALA A 23 -2.87 2.89 7.44
N CYS A 24 -3.77 3.79 7.04
CA CYS A 24 -4.20 3.96 5.67
C CYS A 24 -3.07 4.47 4.78
N VAL A 25 -2.47 5.61 5.13
CA VAL A 25 -1.38 6.22 4.35
C VAL A 25 -0.16 5.29 4.26
N PRO A 26 0.36 4.75 5.39
CA PRO A 26 1.41 3.72 5.39
C PRO A 26 1.13 2.51 4.50
N PHE A 27 -0.13 2.04 4.45
CA PHE A 27 -0.50 0.93 3.58
C PHE A 27 -0.33 1.31 2.11
N PHE A 28 -0.81 2.47 1.69
CA PHE A 28 -0.68 2.92 0.30
C PHE A 28 0.77 3.22 -0.08
N GLU A 29 1.57 3.77 0.83
CA GLU A 29 3.02 3.96 0.64
C GLU A 29 3.75 2.61 0.48
N GLY A 30 3.44 1.66 1.36
CA GLY A 30 3.95 0.29 1.26
C GLY A 30 3.52 -0.41 -0.03
N TYR A 31 2.26 -0.31 -0.42
CA TYR A 31 1.75 -0.84 -1.68
C TYR A 31 2.44 -0.20 -2.89
N ALA A 32 2.55 1.13 -2.92
CA ALA A 32 3.24 1.86 -3.97
C ALA A 32 4.71 1.43 -4.07
N SER A 33 5.38 1.21 -2.94
CA SER A 33 6.74 0.69 -2.90
C SER A 33 6.87 -0.67 -3.58
N VAL A 34 5.90 -1.57 -3.37
CA VAL A 34 5.86 -2.90 -3.97
C VAL A 34 5.61 -2.79 -5.48
N VAL A 35 4.60 -2.04 -5.91
CA VAL A 35 4.24 -1.86 -7.33
C VAL A 35 5.32 -1.12 -8.12
N SER A 36 6.08 -0.22 -7.48
CA SER A 36 7.13 0.58 -8.13
C SER A 36 8.22 -0.26 -8.80
N GLY A 37 8.38 -1.51 -8.35
CA GLY A 37 9.51 -2.34 -8.78
C GLY A 37 10.86 -1.84 -8.25
N SER A 38 10.94 -0.83 -7.38
CA SER A 38 12.20 -0.34 -6.84
C SER A 38 12.54 -1.01 -5.52
N ARG A 39 13.62 -1.79 -5.48
CA ARG A 39 14.08 -2.42 -4.24
C ARG A 39 14.52 -1.39 -3.22
N VAL A 40 15.18 -0.33 -3.69
CA VAL A 40 15.66 0.78 -2.85
C VAL A 40 14.48 1.46 -2.17
N TRP A 41 13.42 1.76 -2.92
CA TRP A 41 12.22 2.39 -2.37
C TRP A 41 11.50 1.44 -1.40
N LEU A 42 11.32 0.17 -1.77
CA LEU A 42 10.73 -0.84 -0.88
C LEU A 42 11.46 -0.92 0.46
N TYR A 43 12.79 -1.01 0.44
CA TYR A 43 13.55 -1.15 1.68
C TYR A 43 13.55 0.14 2.50
N HIS A 44 13.48 1.31 1.85
CA HIS A 44 13.31 2.60 2.51
C HIS A 44 11.98 2.64 3.26
N GLU A 45 10.86 2.32 2.59
CA GLU A 45 9.54 2.28 3.25
C GLU A 45 9.52 1.29 4.41
N LEU A 46 10.06 0.09 4.21
CA LEU A 46 10.09 -0.95 5.24
C LEU A 46 11.02 -0.64 6.42
N GLN A 47 11.98 0.27 6.25
CA GLN A 47 12.82 0.73 7.35
C GLN A 47 12.00 1.49 8.40
N SER A 48 11.00 2.25 7.98
CA SER A 48 10.10 3.00 8.88
C SER A 48 9.25 2.09 9.77
N PHE A 49 9.12 0.80 9.43
CA PHE A 49 8.29 -0.17 10.14
C PHE A 49 9.08 -1.25 10.89
N ASP A 50 10.41 -1.11 10.99
CA ASP A 50 11.29 -2.11 11.62
C ASP A 50 11.10 -3.53 11.04
N ALA A 51 10.84 -3.63 9.73
CA ALA A 51 10.54 -4.92 9.10
C ALA A 51 11.70 -5.92 9.23
N THR A 52 11.36 -7.16 9.57
CA THR A 52 12.28 -8.31 9.66
C THR A 52 12.91 -8.64 8.31
N ALA A 53 14.01 -9.40 8.32
CA ALA A 53 14.66 -9.82 7.08
C ALA A 53 13.73 -10.69 6.23
N GLU A 54 12.93 -11.53 6.88
CA GLU A 54 11.96 -12.43 6.28
C GLU A 54 10.82 -11.65 5.62
N GLU A 55 10.28 -10.61 6.28
CA GLU A 55 9.24 -9.74 5.71
C GLU A 55 9.75 -8.97 4.48
N LYS A 56 10.97 -8.43 4.54
CA LYS A 56 11.60 -7.75 3.40
C LYS A 56 11.72 -8.67 2.19
N VAL A 57 12.18 -9.91 2.41
CA VAL A 57 12.28 -10.92 1.35
C VAL A 57 10.90 -11.30 0.80
N ALA A 58 9.87 -11.41 1.66
CA ALA A 58 8.52 -11.71 1.23
C ALA A 58 7.95 -10.62 0.31
N LEU A 59 8.07 -9.34 0.70
CA LEU A 59 7.60 -8.22 -0.12
C LEU A 59 8.44 -8.03 -1.40
N GLU A 60 9.74 -8.31 -1.34
CA GLU A 60 10.61 -8.26 -2.54
C GLU A 60 10.21 -9.32 -3.57
N LYS A 61 9.71 -10.49 -3.15
CA LYS A 61 9.15 -11.49 -4.07
C LYS A 61 7.88 -10.99 -4.77
N ILE A 62 6.97 -10.34 -4.04
CA ILE A 62 5.76 -9.73 -4.62
C ILE A 62 6.15 -8.62 -5.61
N GLN A 63 7.10 -7.77 -5.23
CA GLN A 63 7.66 -6.76 -6.13
C GLN A 63 8.28 -7.39 -7.39
N GLY A 64 8.90 -8.57 -7.27
CA GLY A 64 9.39 -9.37 -8.40
C GLY A 64 8.30 -9.68 -9.43
N CYS A 65 7.12 -10.13 -8.98
CA CYS A 65 5.97 -10.36 -9.85
C CYS A 65 5.56 -9.09 -10.60
N TYR A 66 5.60 -7.93 -9.94
CA TYR A 66 5.27 -6.67 -10.58
C TYR A 66 6.28 -6.24 -11.65
N ARG A 67 7.56 -6.61 -11.50
CA ARG A 67 8.61 -6.33 -12.50
C ARG A 67 8.46 -7.15 -13.78
N GLU A 68 7.92 -8.36 -13.71
CA GLU A 68 7.79 -9.27 -14.86
C GLU A 68 6.84 -8.70 -15.93
N GLU A 69 5.70 -8.13 -15.53
CA GLU A 69 4.75 -7.46 -16.43
C GLU A 69 4.74 -5.93 -16.23
N ARG A 70 5.93 -5.32 -16.08
CA ARG A 70 6.12 -3.94 -15.63
C ARG A 70 5.17 -2.92 -16.27
N LEU A 71 5.02 -2.93 -17.60
CA LEU A 71 4.20 -1.95 -18.31
C LEU A 71 2.70 -2.09 -18.00
N ARG A 72 2.21 -3.32 -17.91
CA ARG A 72 0.81 -3.60 -17.61
C ARG A 72 0.50 -3.27 -16.16
N ASN A 73 1.40 -3.66 -15.26
CA ASN A 73 1.24 -3.51 -13.83
C ASN A 73 1.31 -2.05 -13.37
N ILE A 74 2.25 -1.27 -13.90
CA ILE A 74 2.38 0.16 -13.55
C ILE A 74 1.10 0.94 -13.88
N LEU A 75 0.38 0.58 -14.94
CA LEU A 75 -0.83 1.30 -15.37
C LEU A 75 -2.12 0.74 -14.77
N LEU A 76 -2.27 -0.58 -14.73
CA LEU A 76 -3.53 -1.20 -14.30
C LEU A 76 -3.66 -1.24 -12.78
N GLU A 77 -2.59 -1.52 -12.05
CA GLU A 77 -2.65 -1.76 -10.60
C GLU A 77 -3.02 -0.52 -9.80
N PRO A 78 -2.47 0.68 -10.09
CA PRO A 78 -2.92 1.88 -9.37
C PRO A 78 -4.35 2.25 -9.73
N LYS A 79 -4.80 2.01 -10.98
CA LYS A 79 -6.22 2.23 -11.38
C LYS A 79 -7.18 1.27 -10.69
N ILE A 80 -6.80 0.00 -10.54
CA ILE A 80 -7.59 -0.98 -9.78
C ILE A 80 -7.66 -0.53 -8.32
N MET A 81 -6.53 -0.09 -7.74
CA MET A 81 -6.50 0.43 -6.38
C MET A 81 -7.39 1.67 -6.21
N GLU A 82 -7.29 2.63 -7.14
CA GLU A 82 -8.15 3.82 -7.16
C GLU A 82 -9.63 3.43 -7.20
N ALA A 83 -10.02 2.52 -8.10
CA ALA A 83 -11.38 2.05 -8.24
C ALA A 83 -11.89 1.34 -6.97
N MET A 84 -11.04 0.56 -6.30
CA MET A 84 -11.37 -0.09 -5.03
C MET A 84 -11.59 0.95 -3.93
N VAL A 85 -10.68 1.93 -3.79
CA VAL A 85 -10.80 3.00 -2.78
C VAL A 85 -12.03 3.86 -3.05
N ALA A 86 -12.27 4.22 -4.32
CA ALA A 86 -13.41 5.01 -4.79
C ALA A 86 -14.76 4.26 -4.80
N SER A 87 -14.77 2.97 -4.47
CA SER A 87 -16.01 2.21 -4.34
C SER A 87 -16.92 2.83 -3.25
N PRO A 88 -18.26 2.76 -3.41
CA PRO A 88 -19.19 3.19 -2.35
C PRO A 88 -18.93 2.51 -1.01
N GLU A 89 -18.50 1.25 -1.05
CA GLU A 89 -18.17 0.43 0.10
C GLU A 89 -16.99 1.04 0.86
N CYS A 90 -15.86 1.30 0.21
CA CYS A 90 -14.70 1.92 0.86
C CYS A 90 -14.95 3.35 1.29
N ARG A 91 -15.71 4.14 0.50
CA ARG A 91 -16.10 5.50 0.88
C ARG A 91 -16.91 5.56 2.18
N SER A 92 -17.62 4.48 2.54
CA SER A 92 -18.34 4.41 3.81
C SER A 92 -17.42 4.26 5.04
N TYR A 93 -16.19 3.77 4.85
CA TYR A 93 -15.22 3.52 5.92
C TYR A 93 -14.24 4.68 6.15
N TYR A 94 -13.97 5.50 5.13
CA TYR A 94 -13.04 6.62 5.23
C TYR A 94 -13.76 7.96 5.42
N SER A 95 -13.20 8.82 6.26
CA SER A 95 -13.61 10.22 6.26
C SER A 95 -13.34 10.84 4.89
N LEU A 96 -14.17 11.80 4.48
CA LEU A 96 -14.05 12.50 3.20
C LEU A 96 -12.64 13.10 2.98
N ASN A 97 -11.96 13.50 4.05
CA ASN A 97 -10.61 14.06 3.99
C ASN A 97 -9.57 12.96 3.69
N ASN A 98 -9.62 11.83 4.39
CA ASN A 98 -8.69 10.73 4.14
C ASN A 98 -8.88 10.14 2.75
N PHE A 99 -10.14 10.00 2.33
CA PHE A 99 -10.49 9.55 1.00
C PHE A 99 -9.82 10.41 -0.09
N ARG A 100 -9.90 11.74 0.04
CA ARG A 100 -9.23 12.67 -0.88
C ARG A 100 -7.71 12.53 -0.84
N SER A 101 -7.11 12.47 0.35
CA SER A 101 -5.65 12.30 0.46
C SER A 101 -5.15 11.01 -0.18
N ILE A 102 -5.91 9.91 -0.07
CA ILE A 102 -5.57 8.64 -0.73
C ILE A 102 -5.69 8.78 -2.25
N LEU A 103 -6.78 9.37 -2.74
CA LEU A 103 -6.95 9.58 -4.17
C LEU A 103 -5.87 10.51 -4.73
N ASP A 104 -5.58 11.63 -4.07
CA ASP A 104 -4.51 12.54 -4.48
C ASP A 104 -3.16 11.81 -4.54
N PHE A 105 -2.87 10.93 -3.56
CA PHE A 105 -1.66 10.11 -3.59
C PHE A 105 -1.64 9.14 -4.78
N ILE A 106 -2.75 8.45 -5.06
CA ILE A 106 -2.87 7.52 -6.19
C ILE A 106 -2.78 8.26 -7.54
N SER A 107 -3.43 9.42 -7.69
CA SER A 107 -3.36 10.26 -8.89
C SER A 107 -1.93 10.75 -9.13
N ASN A 108 -1.22 11.19 -8.08
CA ASN A 108 0.20 11.55 -8.17
C ASN A 108 1.08 10.35 -8.62
N LEU A 109 0.76 9.12 -8.20
CA LEU A 109 1.44 7.91 -8.67
C LEU A 109 1.12 7.58 -10.13
N LEU A 110 -0.10 7.86 -10.58
CA LEU A 110 -0.53 7.69 -11.97
C LEU A 110 0.00 8.80 -12.90
N GLY A 111 0.46 9.92 -12.35
CA GLY A 111 0.88 11.09 -13.11
C GLY A 111 -0.29 11.87 -13.72
N GLU A 112 -1.46 11.78 -13.07
CA GLU A 112 -2.70 12.50 -13.44
C GLU A 112 -2.87 13.81 -12.66
#